data_AF-A0A966EMX4-F1
#
_entry.id   AF-A0A966EMX4-F1
#
_cell.length_a   1.000
_cell.length_b   1.000
_cell.length_c   1.000
_cell.angle_alpha   90.00
_cell.angle_beta   90.00
_cell.angle_gamma   90.00
#
_symmetry.space_group_name_H-M   'P 1'
#
loop_
_entity.id
_entity.type
_entity.pdbx_description
1 polymer ?
#
loop_
_entity_poly.entity_id
_entity_poly.type
_entity_poly.pdbx_seq_one_letter_code
_entity_poly.pdbx_strand_id
1 'polypeptide(L)'
;TATQIGFPAYVLLNLLASFKAFRFQPTDHEAISRSIAHGQRVGLQAKPIVLQRWEEGWEKPLSQWREELAIPMATGETFSANYE
;
A
#
# COMPACT_ATOMS: atom_id res chain seq x y z
N THR A 1 7.39 0.42 -2.65
CA THR A 1 6.26 -0.29 -3.31
C THR A 1 6.63 -0.66 -4.73
N ALA A 2 5.86 -1.52 -5.41
CA ALA A 2 6.04 -1.78 -6.85
C ALA A 2 6.17 -0.49 -7.67
N THR A 3 5.42 0.56 -7.29
CA THR A 3 5.46 1.89 -7.92
C THR A 3 6.70 2.71 -7.59
N GLN A 4 7.25 2.63 -6.37
CA GLN A 4 8.38 3.46 -5.94
C GLN A 4 9.75 2.87 -6.28
N ILE A 5 9.88 1.55 -6.27
CA ILE A 5 11.18 0.87 -6.40
C ILE A 5 11.21 -0.21 -7.48
N GLY A 6 10.06 -0.51 -8.10
CA GLY A 6 9.99 -1.50 -9.19
C GLY A 6 10.40 -2.92 -8.80
N PHE A 7 10.54 -3.22 -7.51
CA PHE A 7 11.05 -4.51 -7.06
C PHE A 7 10.06 -5.64 -7.43
N PRO A 8 10.51 -6.68 -8.16
CA PRO A 8 9.63 -7.68 -8.77
C PRO A 8 8.68 -8.37 -7.79
N ALA A 9 9.12 -8.60 -6.55
CA ALA A 9 8.30 -9.27 -5.55
C ALA A 9 6.98 -8.52 -5.28
N TYR A 10 6.99 -7.18 -5.29
CA TYR A 10 5.76 -6.41 -5.04
C TYR A 10 4.78 -6.46 -6.22
N VAL A 11 5.28 -6.60 -7.45
CA VAL A 11 4.44 -6.82 -8.62
C VAL A 11 3.78 -8.19 -8.54
N LEU A 12 4.55 -9.21 -8.15
CA LEU A 12 4.04 -10.56 -7.96
C LEU A 12 2.98 -10.63 -6.84
N LEU A 13 3.17 -9.89 -5.75
CA LEU A 13 2.17 -9.82 -4.67
C LEU A 13 0.84 -9.20 -5.14
N ASN A 14 0.88 -8.12 -5.92
CA ASN A 14 -0.35 -7.52 -6.48
C ASN A 14 -1.05 -8.49 -7.46
N LEU A 15 -0.29 -9.19 -8.28
CA LEU A 15 -0.81 -10.18 -9.22
C LEU A 15 -1.45 -11.35 -8.47
N LEU A 16 -0.77 -11.89 -7.46
CA LEU A 16 -1.29 -13.01 -6.66
C LEU A 16 -2.54 -12.62 -5.89
N ALA A 17 -2.57 -11.42 -5.28
CA ALA A 17 -3.76 -10.92 -4.59
C ALA A 17 -4.96 -10.80 -5.54
N SER A 18 -4.74 -10.26 -6.74
CA SER A 18 -5.78 -10.14 -7.77
C SER A 18 -6.27 -11.50 -8.25
N PHE A 19 -5.35 -12.45 -8.49
CA PHE A 19 -5.67 -13.82 -8.90
C PHE A 19 -6.45 -14.56 -7.82
N LYS A 20 -6.02 -14.48 -6.56
CA LYS A 20 -6.70 -15.11 -5.43
C LYS A 20 -8.13 -14.56 -5.29
N ALA A 21 -8.28 -13.24 -5.32
CA ALA A 21 -9.58 -12.60 -5.21
C ALA A 21 -10.50 -13.03 -6.36
N PHE A 22 -10.03 -12.97 -7.60
CA PHE A 22 -10.82 -13.38 -8.76
C PHE A 22 -11.22 -14.86 -8.72
N ARG A 23 -10.31 -15.75 -8.33
CA ARG A 23 -10.53 -17.20 -8.41
C ARG A 23 -11.24 -17.79 -7.20
N PHE A 24 -11.01 -17.27 -6.00
CA PHE A 24 -11.43 -17.89 -4.75
C PHE A 24 -12.32 -16.98 -3.89
N GLN A 25 -12.27 -15.66 -4.06
CA GLN A 25 -13.00 -14.70 -3.22
C GLN A 25 -13.59 -13.56 -4.09
N PRO A 26 -14.48 -13.87 -5.06
CA PRO A 26 -14.91 -12.88 -6.06
C PRO A 26 -15.62 -11.67 -5.45
N THR A 27 -16.28 -11.84 -4.30
CA THR A 27 -16.88 -10.73 -3.53
C THR A 27 -15.85 -9.70 -3.06
N ASP A 28 -14.62 -10.14 -2.76
CA ASP A 28 -13.54 -9.27 -2.29
C ASP A 28 -12.73 -8.64 -3.43
N HIS A 29 -12.97 -9.07 -4.68
CA HIS A 29 -12.19 -8.64 -5.83
C HIS A 29 -12.27 -7.14 -6.08
N GLU A 30 -13.46 -6.55 -5.94
CA GLU A 30 -13.64 -5.09 -6.08
C GLU A 30 -12.84 -4.34 -5.02
N ALA A 31 -12.96 -4.74 -3.75
CA ALA A 31 -12.27 -4.12 -2.64
C ALA A 31 -10.74 -4.21 -2.79
N ILE A 32 -10.21 -5.39 -3.14
CA ILE A 32 -8.78 -5.60 -3.37
C ILE A 32 -8.29 -4.75 -4.55
N SER A 33 -9.04 -4.69 -5.64
CA SER A 33 -8.67 -3.89 -6.81
C SER A 33 -8.64 -2.39 -6.50
N ARG A 34 -9.65 -1.87 -5.79
CA ARG A 34 -9.69 -0.48 -5.30
C ARG A 34 -8.49 -0.17 -4.39
N SER A 35 -8.12 -1.12 -3.53
CA SER A 35 -6.98 -0.99 -2.60
C SER A 35 -5.65 -0.87 -3.34
N ILE A 36 -5.42 -1.75 -4.32
CA ILE A 36 -4.20 -1.73 -5.14
C ILE A 36 -4.10 -0.41 -5.89
N ALA A 37 -5.18 0.03 -6.55
CA ALA A 37 -5.21 1.30 -7.28
C ALA A 37 -4.97 2.51 -6.36
N HIS A 38 -5.57 2.52 -5.17
CA HIS A 38 -5.34 3.57 -4.17
C HIS A 38 -3.88 3.58 -3.70
N GLY A 39 -3.33 2.44 -3.31
CA GLY A 39 -1.94 2.31 -2.87
C GLY A 39 -0.93 2.68 -3.97
N GLN A 40 -1.21 2.35 -5.23
CA GLN A 40 -0.38 2.78 -6.37
C GLN A 40 -0.35 4.30 -6.51
N ARG A 41 -1.52 4.96 -6.47
CA ARG A 41 -1.62 6.42 -6.55
C ARG A 41 -0.91 7.12 -5.39
N VAL A 42 -1.09 6.65 -4.16
CA VAL A 42 -0.35 7.17 -2.99
C VAL A 42 1.15 6.97 -3.16
N GLY A 43 1.58 5.78 -3.59
CA GLY A 43 3.00 5.48 -3.80
C GLY A 43 3.67 6.33 -4.88
N LEU A 44 2.94 6.75 -5.92
CA LEU A 44 3.45 7.66 -6.96
C LEU A 44 3.62 9.11 -6.47
N GLN A 45 2.84 9.54 -5.47
CA GLN A 45 2.89 10.89 -4.90
C GLN A 45 3.86 10.98 -3.71
N ALA A 46 4.01 9.88 -2.96
CA ALA A 46 4.85 9.83 -1.78
C ALA A 46 6.34 9.79 -2.13
N LYS A 47 7.17 10.38 -1.25
CA LYS A 47 8.63 10.24 -1.32
C LYS A 47 9.04 8.78 -1.11
N PRO A 48 10.21 8.34 -1.63
CA PRO A 48 10.68 6.97 -1.45
C PRO A 48 10.83 6.60 0.03
N ILE A 49 9.98 5.67 0.47
CA ILE A 49 9.88 5.20 1.87
C ILE A 49 11.10 4.32 2.24
N VAL A 50 11.66 3.61 1.27
CA VAL A 50 12.81 2.70 1.45
C VAL A 50 14.10 3.44 1.77
N LEU A 51 14.20 4.73 1.42
CA LEU A 51 15.40 5.54 1.67
C LEU A 51 15.45 6.13 3.08
N GLN A 52 14.39 5.97 3.88
CA GLN A 52 14.35 6.50 5.24
C GLN A 52 15.08 5.60 6.22
N ARG A 53 15.78 6.23 7.16
CA ARG A 53 16.43 5.58 8.30
C ARG A 53 15.43 5.42 9.43
N TRP A 54 14.57 4.41 9.30
CA TRP A 54 13.49 4.14 10.26
C TRP A 54 14.00 3.96 11.68
N GLU A 55 15.23 3.46 11.82
CA GLU A 55 15.87 3.24 13.10
C GLU A 55 16.12 4.53 13.91
N GLU A 56 16.22 5.68 13.24
CA GLU A 56 16.55 6.97 13.88
C GLU A 56 15.33 7.80 14.29
N GLY A 57 14.11 7.35 13.96
CA GLY A 57 12.90 8.14 14.19
C GLY A 57 11.72 7.33 14.73
N TRP A 58 12.00 6.37 15.62
CA TRP A 58 10.96 5.61 16.33
C TRP A 58 10.12 6.49 17.26
N GLU A 59 10.73 7.51 17.87
CA GLU A 59 10.09 8.46 18.78
C GLU A 59 9.24 9.51 18.03
N LYS A 60 9.42 9.60 16.71
CA LYS A 60 8.74 10.58 15.87
C LYS A 60 7.28 10.16 15.64
N PRO A 61 6.31 11.06 15.85
CA PRO A 61 4.91 10.73 15.63
C PRO A 61 4.62 10.45 14.15
N LEU A 62 3.71 9.52 13.91
CA LEU A 62 3.32 9.10 12.56
C LEU A 62 2.82 10.26 11.69
N SER A 63 2.17 11.28 12.28
CA SER A 63 1.70 12.47 11.56
C SER A 63 2.86 13.23 10.90
N GLN A 64 3.98 13.40 11.61
CA GLN A 64 5.17 14.05 11.08
C GLN A 64 5.83 13.21 9.98
N TRP A 65 5.90 11.89 10.16
CA TRP A 65 6.39 10.98 9.10
C TRP A 65 5.57 11.08 7.82
N ARG A 66 4.24 11.12 7.94
CA ARG A 66 3.33 11.24 6.80
C ARG A 66 3.53 12.56 6.07
N GLU A 67 3.63 13.67 6.80
CA GLU A 67 3.88 14.98 6.22
C GLU A 67 5.20 15.02 5.45
N GLU A 68 6.28 14.52 6.06
CA GLU A 68 7.60 14.50 5.42
C GLU A 68 7.66 13.63 4.18
N LEU A 69 6.97 12.50 4.21
CA LEU A 69 6.90 11.56 3.09
C LEU A 69 5.82 11.92 2.06
N ALA A 70 5.11 13.03 2.25
CA ALA A 70 3.99 13.44 1.40
C ALA A 70 2.90 12.35 1.27
N ILE A 71 2.63 11.64 2.36
CA ILE A 71 1.60 10.60 2.43
C ILE A 71 0.33 11.22 3.02
N PRO A 72 -0.78 11.30 2.27
CA PRO A 72 -2.02 11.89 2.77
C PRO A 72 -2.57 11.06 3.94
N MET A 73 -3.31 11.67 4.87
CA MET A 73 -3.98 10.93 5.95
C MET A 73 -4.92 9.86 5.37
N ALA A 74 -5.04 8.72 6.05
CA ALA A 74 -5.98 7.69 5.66
C ALA A 74 -7.40 8.16 6.02
N THR A 75 -8.10 8.77 5.07
CA THR A 75 -9.44 9.35 5.28
C THR A 75 -10.56 8.48 4.69
N GLY A 76 -10.27 7.21 4.35
CA GLY A 76 -11.17 6.34 3.58
C GLY A 76 -11.55 5.02 4.27
N GLU A 77 -12.43 4.27 3.60
CA GLU A 77 -12.81 2.88 3.95
C GLU A 77 -11.58 2.03 4.25
N THR A 78 -11.63 1.28 5.35
CA THR A 78 -10.61 0.29 5.66
C THR A 78 -10.76 -0.86 4.67
N PHE A 79 -9.85 -0.91 3.69
CA PHE A 79 -9.80 -2.05 2.78
C PHE A 79 -9.02 -3.20 3.43
N SER A 80 -9.72 -4.11 4.08
CA SER A 80 -9.16 -5.39 4.53
C SER A 80 -9.76 -6.52 3.72
N ALA A 81 -8.92 -7.40 3.18
CA ALA A 81 -9.39 -8.72 2.75
C ALA A 81 -9.74 -9.51 4.01
N ASN A 82 -10.94 -10.10 4.05
CA ASN A 82 -11.29 -11.03 5.11
C ASN A 82 -10.60 -12.36 4.81
N TYR A 83 -9.74 -12.79 5.73
CA TYR A 83 -9.04 -14.07 5.66
C TYR A 83 -9.72 -15.03 6.64
N GLU A 84 -10.87 -15.56 6.24
CA GLU A 84 -11.45 -16.74 6.88
C GLU A 84 -10.73 -18.03 6.42
#